data_AF-A0A3B8Z360-F1
#
_entry.id   AF-A0A3B8Z360-F1
#
_cell.length_a   1.000
_cell.length_b   1.000
_cell.length_c   1.000
_cell.angle_alpha   90.00
_cell.angle_beta   90.00
_cell.angle_gamma   90.00
#
_symmetry.space_group_name_H-M   'P 1'
#
loop_
_entity.id
_entity.type
_entity.pdbx_description
1 polymer ?
#
loop_
_entity_poly.entity_id
_entity_poly.type
_entity_poly.pdbx_seq_one_letter_code
_entity_poly.pdbx_strand_id
1 'polypeptide(L)'
;MENAYLQILHEIGEDPERAGLKDTPRRAANAMRFLMQGYGVNIDDVINNALFPSSTDEMVIVKNIELYSICEHHMLPFIGKCHVAYLPKGKVIGLSKIARLVDVFARRLQ
;
A
#
# COMPACT_ATOMS: atom_id res chain seq x y z
N MET A 1 -1.83 -6.59 18.48
CA MET A 1 -1.85 -5.24 17.87
C MET A 1 -2.89 -4.36 18.54
N GLU A 2 -4.13 -4.82 18.76
CA GLU A 2 -5.13 -4.05 19.52
C GLU A 2 -4.63 -3.65 20.91
N ASN A 3 -4.12 -4.61 21.70
CA ASN A 3 -3.50 -4.31 23.01
C ASN A 3 -2.33 -3.32 22.92
N ALA A 4 -1.57 -3.31 21.82
CA ALA A 4 -0.47 -2.36 21.64
C ALA A 4 -1.00 -0.94 21.42
N TYR A 5 -2.06 -0.78 20.63
CA TYR A 5 -2.74 0.52 20.49
C TYR A 5 -3.46 0.97 21.76
N LEU A 6 -4.04 0.03 22.52
CA LEU A 6 -4.59 0.35 23.84
C LEU A 6 -3.49 0.87 24.78
N GLN A 7 -2.32 0.22 24.80
CA GLN A 7 -1.18 0.71 25.58
C GLN A 7 -0.75 2.10 25.14
N ILE A 8 -0.65 2.36 23.83
CA ILE A 8 -0.33 3.70 23.31
C ILE A 8 -1.30 4.75 23.85
N LEU A 9 -2.61 4.48 23.90
CA LEU A 9 -3.59 5.41 24.46
C LEU A 9 -3.32 5.73 25.93
N HIS A 10 -2.98 4.72 26.73
CA HIS A 10 -2.59 4.94 28.13
C HIS A 10 -1.29 5.75 28.26
N GLU A 11 -0.26 5.43 27.46
CA GLU A 11 1.04 6.12 27.50
C GLU A 11 0.94 7.60 27.10
N ILE A 12 0.00 7.98 26.24
CA ILE A 12 -0.25 9.38 25.87
C ILE A 12 -1.23 10.10 26.82
N GLY A 13 -1.68 9.43 27.89
CA GLY A 13 -2.56 10.01 28.92
C GLY A 13 -4.03 10.12 28.53
N GLU A 14 -4.50 9.40 27.50
CA GLU A 14 -5.92 9.34 27.14
C GLU A 14 -6.68 8.33 28.00
N ASP A 15 -7.99 8.52 28.11
CA ASP A 15 -8.92 7.58 28.75
C ASP A 15 -9.58 6.68 27.68
N PRO A 16 -9.23 5.37 27.59
CA PRO A 16 -9.82 4.47 26.62
C PRO A 16 -11.32 4.22 26.79
N GLU A 17 -11.89 4.52 27.97
CA GLU A 17 -13.33 4.37 28.22
C GLU A 17 -14.16 5.53 27.65
N ARG A 18 -13.52 6.60 27.16
CA ARG A 18 -14.19 7.65 26.38
C ARG A 18 -14.93 7.02 25.21
N ALA A 19 -16.18 7.45 24.99
CA ALA A 19 -17.04 6.90 23.94
C ALA A 19 -16.37 6.88 22.54
N GLY A 20 -15.53 7.87 22.23
CA GLY A 20 -14.78 7.92 20.97
C GLY A 20 -13.62 6.93 20.86
N LEU A 21 -13.05 6.48 21.99
CA LEU A 21 -11.83 5.67 22.05
C LEU A 21 -12.06 4.18 22.32
N LYS A 22 -13.24 3.79 22.82
CA LYS A 22 -13.56 2.37 23.12
C LYS A 22 -13.20 1.40 21.99
N ASP A 23 -13.51 1.79 20.75
CA ASP A 23 -13.23 0.98 19.56
C ASP A 23 -11.92 1.36 18.84
N THR A 24 -11.20 2.39 19.30
CA THR A 24 -9.97 2.86 18.65
C THR A 24 -8.89 1.79 18.56
N PRO A 25 -8.58 0.99 19.60
CA PRO A 25 -7.57 -0.07 19.50
C PRO A 25 -7.83 -1.06 18.36
N ARG A 26 -9.10 -1.48 18.20
CA ARG A 26 -9.55 -2.36 17.11
C ARG A 26 -9.43 -1.69 15.75
N ARG A 27 -9.94 -0.45 15.61
CA ARG A 27 -9.87 0.31 14.35
C ARG A 27 -8.44 0.58 13.92
N ALA A 28 -7.57 0.99 14.84
CA ALA A 28 -6.16 1.28 14.58
C ALA A 28 -5.40 0.02 14.17
N ALA A 29 -5.62 -1.11 14.86
CA ALA A 29 -5.03 -2.38 14.47
C ALA A 29 -5.47 -2.82 13.06
N ASN A 30 -6.75 -2.68 12.73
CA ASN A 30 -7.26 -3.00 11.39
C ASN A 30 -6.66 -2.09 10.32
N ALA A 31 -6.54 -0.78 10.60
CA ALA A 31 -5.91 0.16 9.70
C ALA A 31 -4.44 -0.19 9.45
N MET A 32 -3.67 -0.49 10.49
CA MET A 32 -2.26 -0.89 10.35
C MET A 32 -2.11 -2.19 9.57
N ARG A 33 -2.96 -3.21 9.81
CA ARG A 33 -2.96 -4.44 9.00
C ARG A 33 -3.25 -4.17 7.53
N PHE A 34 -4.20 -3.29 7.22
CA PHE A 34 -4.49 -2.88 5.85
C PHE A 34 -3.29 -2.17 5.21
N LEU A 35 -2.64 -1.27 5.96
CA LEU A 35 -1.48 -0.53 5.49
C LEU A 35 -0.26 -1.43 5.28
N MET A 36 -0.17 -2.57 5.97
CA MET A 36 0.93 -3.54 5.85
C MET A 36 0.59 -4.76 4.97
N GLN A 37 -0.57 -4.79 4.33
CA GLN A 37 -1.03 -6.00 3.63
C GLN A 37 -0.14 -6.38 2.43
N GLY A 38 0.65 -5.43 1.92
CA GLY A 38 1.57 -5.66 0.81
C GLY A 38 2.66 -6.69 1.08
N TYR A 39 2.98 -6.99 2.35
CA TYR A 39 3.91 -8.08 2.71
C TYR A 39 3.35 -9.48 2.41
N GLY A 40 2.03 -9.65 2.45
CA GLY A 40 1.37 -10.94 2.23
C GLY A 40 0.94 -11.19 0.78
N VAL A 41 1.28 -10.28 -0.15
CA VAL A 41 0.84 -10.36 -1.54
C VAL A 41 1.94 -10.95 -2.42
N ASN A 42 1.61 -12.01 -3.16
CA ASN A 42 2.44 -12.52 -4.23
C ASN A 42 2.22 -11.69 -5.51
N ILE A 43 3.31 -11.19 -6.10
CA ILE A 43 3.26 -10.38 -7.32
C ILE A 43 2.75 -11.16 -8.54
N ASP A 44 2.97 -12.48 -8.58
CA ASP A 44 2.52 -13.30 -9.71
C ASP A 44 0.99 -13.39 -9.75
N ASP A 45 0.35 -13.51 -8.60
CA ASP A 45 -1.12 -13.47 -8.46
C ASP A 45 -1.67 -12.07 -8.80
N VAL A 46 -0.91 -11.02 -8.52
CA VAL A 46 -1.29 -9.66 -8.90
C VAL A 46 -1.24 -9.49 -10.41
N ILE A 47 -0.14 -9.91 -11.05
CA ILE A 47 0.02 -9.86 -12.51
C ILE A 47 -1.04 -10.73 -13.19
N ASN A 48 -1.31 -11.92 -12.64
CA ASN A 48 -2.33 -12.87 -13.10
C ASN A 48 -2.30 -13.08 -14.63
N ASN A 49 -1.11 -13.33 -15.19
CA ASN A 49 -0.88 -13.52 -16.62
C ASN A 49 -1.43 -12.40 -17.53
N ALA A 50 -1.66 -11.19 -17.01
CA ALA A 50 -2.13 -10.04 -17.78
C ALA A 50 -0.99 -9.41 -18.62
N LEU A 51 -0.31 -10.26 -19.39
CA LEU A 51 0.74 -9.91 -20.33
C LEU A 51 0.21 -10.20 -21.73
N PHE A 52 0.13 -9.15 -22.54
CA PHE A 52 -0.46 -9.20 -23.87
C PHE A 52 0.63 -9.04 -24.93
N PRO A 53 0.61 -9.80 -26.03
CA PRO A 53 1.55 -9.58 -27.12
C PRO A 53 1.40 -8.16 -27.67
N SER A 54 2.52 -7.52 -27.97
CA SER A 54 2.53 -6.21 -28.60
C SER A 54 3.76 -6.07 -29.49
N SER A 55 3.57 -5.50 -30.67
CA SER A 55 4.64 -5.16 -31.60
C SER A 55 5.23 -3.77 -31.36
N THR A 56 4.69 -2.99 -30.42
CA THR A 56 5.23 -1.66 -30.10
C THR A 56 6.55 -1.78 -29.33
N ASP A 57 7.51 -0.97 -29.74
CA ASP A 57 8.78 -0.71 -29.07
C ASP A 57 8.80 0.72 -28.48
N GLU A 58 7.67 1.44 -28.53
CA GLU A 58 7.53 2.77 -27.96
C GLU A 58 7.31 2.72 -26.44
N MET A 59 7.65 3.82 -25.77
CA MET A 59 7.54 3.92 -24.32
C MET A 59 6.08 3.91 -23.87
N VAL A 60 5.76 3.03 -22.91
CA VAL A 60 4.49 3.04 -22.19
C VAL A 60 4.69 3.79 -20.88
N ILE A 61 3.87 4.81 -20.63
CA ILE A 61 3.89 5.59 -19.39
C ILE A 61 2.53 5.51 -18.70
N VAL A 62 2.53 5.11 -17.43
CA VAL A 62 1.39 5.26 -16.52
C VAL A 62 1.76 6.29 -15.46
N LYS A 63 1.08 7.44 -15.50
CA LYS A 63 1.37 8.60 -14.65
C LYS A 63 0.27 8.86 -13.64
N ASN A 64 0.61 9.58 -12.56
CA ASN A 64 -0.33 10.01 -11.52
C ASN A 64 -1.00 8.84 -10.78
N ILE A 65 -0.27 7.75 -10.56
CA ILE A 65 -0.73 6.67 -9.68
C ILE A 65 -0.64 7.22 -8.26
N GLU A 66 -1.76 7.32 -7.56
CA GLU A 66 -1.75 7.73 -6.15
C GLU A 66 -1.01 6.68 -5.31
N LEU A 67 -0.16 7.15 -4.41
CA LEU A 67 0.64 6.32 -3.53
C LEU A 67 0.45 6.78 -2.09
N TYR A 68 0.18 5.82 -1.21
CA TYR A 68 0.12 5.99 0.23
C TYR A 68 1.00 4.91 0.87
N SER A 69 1.99 5.32 1.64
CA SER A 69 2.89 4.39 2.33
C SER A 69 3.24 4.92 3.71
N ILE A 70 3.95 4.13 4.50
CA ILE A 70 4.29 4.44 5.89
C ILE A 70 5.82 4.47 6.00
N CYS A 71 6.36 5.59 6.49
CA CYS A 71 7.78 5.73 6.73
C CYS A 71 8.23 4.76 7.84
N GLU A 72 9.21 3.92 7.56
CA GLU A 72 9.72 2.92 8.50
C GLU A 72 10.38 3.52 9.75
N HIS A 73 10.92 4.74 9.63
CA HIS A 73 11.60 5.44 10.72
C HIS A 73 10.65 5.97 11.79
N HIS A 74 9.44 6.39 11.40
CA HIS A 74 8.52 7.12 12.27
C HIS A 74 7.12 6.49 12.34
N MET A 75 6.84 5.51 11.49
CA MET A 75 5.51 4.92 11.28
C MET A 75 4.44 5.96 10.94
N LEU A 76 4.82 7.04 10.25
CA LEU A 76 3.92 8.09 9.78
C LEU A 76 3.71 8.00 8.26
N PRO A 77 2.54 8.39 7.75
CA PRO A 77 2.28 8.36 6.32
C PRO A 77 3.18 9.30 5.52
N PHE A 78 3.63 8.83 4.36
CA PHE A 78 4.03 9.69 3.26
C PHE A 78 3.15 9.39 2.04
N ILE A 79 2.74 10.46 1.36
CA ILE A 79 1.71 10.42 0.32
C ILE A 79 2.27 11.12 -0.90
N GLY A 80 2.05 10.54 -2.08
CA GLY A 80 2.59 11.11 -3.31
C GLY A 80 1.97 10.51 -4.57
N LYS A 81 2.71 10.69 -5.67
CA LYS A 81 2.36 10.14 -6.97
C LYS A 81 3.52 9.31 -7.51
N CYS A 82 3.22 8.12 -8.01
CA CYS A 82 4.15 7.28 -8.73
C CYS A 82 3.91 7.43 -10.25
N HIS A 83 5.00 7.51 -10.99
CA HIS A 83 5.02 7.52 -12.44
C HIS A 83 5.87 6.34 -12.90
N VAL A 84 5.28 5.42 -13.66
CA VAL A 84 5.96 4.22 -14.15
C VAL A 84 6.08 4.32 -15.66
N ALA A 85 7.28 4.12 -16.17
CA ALA A 85 7.58 4.06 -17.59
C ALA A 85 8.38 2.80 -17.90
N TYR A 86 8.09 2.17 -19.03
CA TYR A 86 8.87 1.03 -19.53
C TYR A 86 8.83 0.96 -21.06
N LEU A 87 9.84 0.32 -21.65
CA LEU A 87 9.88 -0.02 -23.06
C LEU A 87 9.44 -1.49 -23.21
N PRO A 88 8.32 -1.78 -23.89
CA PRO A 88 7.85 -3.15 -24.11
C PRO A 88 8.84 -3.95 -24.96
N LYS A 89 8.93 -5.26 -24.70
CA LYS A 89 9.69 -6.20 -25.53
C LYS A 89 8.81 -7.40 -25.91
N GLY A 90 8.02 -7.22 -26.97
CA GLY A 90 7.08 -8.23 -27.47
C GLY A 90 5.83 -8.43 -26.59
N LYS A 91 5.79 -7.87 -25.37
CA LYS A 91 4.66 -7.94 -24.45
C LYS A 91 4.44 -6.62 -23.70
N VAL A 92 3.18 -6.31 -23.46
CA VAL A 92 2.69 -5.18 -22.65
C VAL A 92 1.95 -5.74 -21.44
N ILE A 93 2.17 -5.16 -20.26
CA ILE A 93 1.41 -5.49 -19.05
C ILE A 93 0.09 -4.71 -19.04
N GLY A 94 -0.99 -5.36 -18.60
CA GLY A 94 -2.27 -4.68 -18.38
C GLY A 94 -2.10 -3.47 -17.45
N LEU A 95 -2.53 -2.28 -17.91
CA LEU A 95 -2.24 -1.00 -17.23
C LEU A 95 -2.67 -0.98 -15.75
N SER A 96 -3.80 -1.64 -15.43
CA SER A 96 -4.28 -1.74 -14.04
C SER A 96 -3.35 -2.53 -13.13
N LYS A 97 -2.49 -3.42 -13.66
CA LYS A 97 -1.53 -4.18 -12.87
C LYS A 97 -0.38 -3.31 -12.38
N ILE A 98 -0.01 -2.28 -13.12
CA ILE A 98 1.04 -1.34 -12.71
C ILE A 98 0.62 -0.63 -11.42
N ALA A 99 -0.60 -0.08 -11.37
CA ALA A 99 -1.12 0.56 -10.15
C ALA A 99 -1.22 -0.43 -8.97
N ARG A 100 -1.62 -1.69 -9.23
CA ARG A 100 -1.67 -2.73 -8.19
C ARG A 100 -0.28 -3.09 -7.67
N LEU A 101 0.74 -3.14 -8.52
CA LEU A 101 2.12 -3.38 -8.10
C LEU A 101 2.65 -2.23 -7.25
N VAL A 102 2.33 -0.99 -7.61
CA VAL A 102 2.62 0.18 -6.76
C VAL A 102 2.00 -0.01 -5.37
N ASP A 103 0.72 -0.40 -5.29
CA ASP A 103 0.04 -0.70 -4.03
C ASP A 103 0.71 -1.81 -3.21
N VAL A 104 1.20 -2.89 -3.85
CA VAL A 104 1.88 -4.00 -3.16
C VAL A 104 3.11 -3.52 -2.39
N PHE A 105 3.89 -2.62 -2.98
CA PHE A 105 5.10 -2.10 -2.34
C PHE A 105 4.82 -0.90 -1.44
N ALA A 106 3.85 -0.06 -1.78
CA ALA A 106 3.45 1.08 -0.97
C ALA A 106 2.79 0.65 0.35
N ARG A 107 2.05 -0.46 0.37
CA ARG A 107 1.41 -1.01 1.58
C ARG A 107 2.38 -1.83 2.45
N ARG A 108 3.50 -1.19 2.81
CA ARG A 108 4.60 -1.69 3.65
C ARG A 108 5.19 -0.52 4.45
N LEU A 109 6.10 -0.84 5.38
CA LEU A 109 7.06 0.15 5.88
C LEU A 109 8.13 0.37 4.81
N GLN A 110 8.45 1.63 4.51
CA GLN A 110 9.37 2.10 3.46
C GLN A 110 10.21 3.29 3.93
#